data_AF-A0A9E8MW32-F1
#
_entry.id   AF-A0A9E8MW32-F1
#
_cell.length_a   1.000
_cell.length_b   1.000
_cell.length_c   1.000
_cell.angle_alpha   90.00
_cell.angle_beta   90.00
_cell.angle_gamma   90.00
#
_symmetry.space_group_name_H-M   'P 1'
#
loop_
_entity.id
_entity.type
_entity.pdbx_description
1 polymer ?
#
loop_
_entity_poly.entity_id
_entity_poly.type
_entity_poly.pdbx_seq_one_letter_code
_entity_poly.pdbx_strand_id
1 'polypeptide(L)'
;MSNRFLFLEKELTDFDANNTKKKGILSKTKSRYSTQKIAPAVAGAVVAAVGVGWKIFEFAWAQTEGDISVKLARMEGAKLPSDDTSFQNKGVWQKKTIRVYKKVENYVNDEISAKFDLSFKYNGYGVGYVDMDHVASNDAVGWGLRVEAKLMADPQNYKSNNGGQSMSMIEVTFNYRFTRAIGSDVIKIQRYKLYGDGTVI
;
A
#
# COMPACT_ATOMS: atom_id res chain seq x y z
N MET A 1 -4.90 -24.13 -46.33
CA MET A 1 -5.74 -22.95 -46.65
C MET A 1 -6.57 -22.61 -45.43
N SER A 2 -6.69 -21.31 -45.13
CA SER A 2 -7.50 -20.63 -44.10
C SER A 2 -7.27 -21.01 -42.62
N ASN A 3 -6.76 -20.14 -41.75
CA ASN A 3 -7.21 -18.82 -41.26
C ASN A 3 -8.25 -18.85 -40.14
N ARG A 4 -7.87 -18.14 -39.06
CA ARG A 4 -8.66 -17.23 -38.21
C ARG A 4 -9.35 -17.78 -36.95
N PHE A 5 -8.77 -17.36 -35.82
CA PHE A 5 -9.43 -16.94 -34.60
C PHE A 5 -10.73 -16.16 -34.82
N LEU A 6 -11.73 -16.39 -33.95
CA LEU A 6 -12.74 -15.40 -33.56
C LEU A 6 -13.35 -15.75 -32.19
N PHE A 7 -13.77 -14.69 -31.51
CA PHE A 7 -14.07 -14.52 -30.09
C PHE A 7 -15.55 -14.79 -29.72
N LEU A 8 -15.76 -14.91 -28.40
CA LEU A 8 -16.87 -14.46 -27.54
C LEU A 8 -18.32 -14.95 -27.76
N GLU A 9 -18.89 -15.28 -26.59
CA GLU A 9 -20.21 -14.92 -26.06
C GLU A 9 -21.37 -15.94 -26.00
N LYS A 10 -21.92 -15.99 -24.77
CA LYS A 10 -23.30 -16.26 -24.33
C LYS A 10 -23.78 -17.71 -24.27
N GLU A 11 -24.09 -18.15 -23.05
CA GLU A 11 -25.44 -18.38 -22.46
C GLU A 11 -25.21 -19.12 -21.12
N LEU A 12 -25.38 -18.55 -19.93
CA LEU A 12 -26.62 -18.25 -19.18
C LEU A 12 -27.79 -19.19 -19.48
N THR A 13 -27.86 -20.29 -18.73
CA THR A 13 -29.03 -21.07 -18.25
C THR A 13 -28.43 -22.31 -17.55
N ASP A 14 -28.72 -22.66 -16.30
CA ASP A 14 -30.04 -22.96 -15.75
C ASP A 14 -30.16 -22.63 -14.25
N PHE A 15 -31.32 -22.08 -13.91
CA PHE A 15 -31.84 -21.86 -12.58
C PHE A 15 -32.66 -23.11 -12.22
N ASP A 16 -32.15 -23.96 -11.32
CA ASP A 16 -32.94 -25.07 -10.77
C ASP A 16 -33.55 -24.67 -9.42
N ALA A 17 -34.84 -24.36 -9.45
CA ALA A 17 -35.67 -24.14 -8.29
C ALA A 17 -36.35 -25.47 -7.93
N ASN A 18 -35.78 -26.22 -6.97
CA ASN A 18 -36.49 -27.01 -5.96
C ASN A 18 -35.53 -27.93 -5.19
N ASN A 19 -35.05 -27.51 -4.02
CA ASN A 19 -34.96 -28.46 -2.90
C ASN A 19 -35.02 -27.78 -1.52
N THR A 20 -36.00 -28.22 -0.76
CA THR A 20 -36.43 -27.71 0.54
C THR A 20 -35.63 -28.26 1.72
N LYS A 21 -35.22 -27.34 2.61
CA LYS A 21 -35.11 -27.44 4.09
C LYS A 21 -34.32 -28.61 4.72
N LYS A 22 -33.19 -28.25 5.36
CA LYS A 22 -32.87 -28.66 6.74
C LYS A 22 -32.02 -27.59 7.44
N LYS A 23 -32.54 -27.07 8.57
CA LYS A 23 -31.85 -26.17 9.50
C LYS A 23 -30.76 -26.95 10.24
N GLY A 24 -29.57 -26.37 10.35
CA GLY A 24 -28.47 -26.91 11.16
C GLY A 24 -27.23 -26.04 11.10
N ILE A 25 -27.15 -25.06 12.00
CA ILE A 25 -25.98 -24.70 12.81
C ILE A 25 -24.68 -24.32 12.06
N LEU A 26 -24.32 -23.03 12.17
CA LEU A 26 -22.96 -22.45 12.07
C LEU A 26 -22.15 -22.81 10.82
N SER A 27 -22.49 -22.22 9.66
CA SER A 27 -21.46 -22.00 8.64
C SER A 27 -20.65 -20.77 9.05
N LYS A 28 -19.41 -20.98 9.51
CA LYS A 28 -18.38 -19.93 9.54
C LYS A 28 -18.36 -19.29 8.15
N THR A 29 -18.89 -18.08 8.03
CA THR A 29 -18.73 -17.27 6.83
C THR A 29 -17.24 -17.04 6.68
N LYS A 30 -16.59 -17.85 5.83
CA LYS A 30 -15.25 -17.58 5.36
C LYS A 30 -15.30 -16.16 4.82
N SER A 31 -14.64 -15.24 5.52
CA SER A 31 -14.35 -13.89 5.04
C SER A 31 -13.91 -14.05 3.58
N ARG A 32 -14.72 -13.52 2.67
CA ARG A 32 -14.41 -13.50 1.25
C ARG A 32 -13.29 -12.47 1.14
N TYR A 33 -12.05 -12.93 1.25
CA TYR A 33 -10.90 -12.16 0.81
C TYR A 33 -11.11 -11.86 -0.68
N SER A 34 -11.61 -10.66 -0.94
CA SER A 34 -11.59 -10.02 -2.24
C SER A 34 -10.13 -9.89 -2.63
N THR A 35 -9.60 -10.86 -3.36
CA THR A 35 -8.31 -10.74 -4.02
C THR A 35 -8.57 -10.17 -5.39
N GLN A 36 -9.11 -8.96 -5.45
CA GLN A 36 -9.19 -8.25 -6.71
C GLN A 36 -7.81 -7.63 -6.93
N LYS A 37 -7.08 -8.10 -7.95
CA LYS A 37 -5.93 -7.36 -8.50
C LYS A 37 -6.47 -6.05 -9.06
N ILE A 38 -6.53 -5.02 -8.23
CA ILE A 38 -6.94 -3.69 -8.65
C ILE A 38 -5.71 -3.09 -9.35
N ALA A 39 -5.76 -3.08 -10.68
CA ALA A 39 -4.90 -2.24 -11.51
C ALA A 39 -4.91 -0.82 -10.91
N PRO A 40 -3.77 -0.10 -10.88
CA PRO A 40 -3.70 1.19 -10.20
C PRO A 40 -4.78 2.10 -10.78
N ALA A 41 -5.83 2.39 -10.00
CA ALA A 41 -6.80 3.39 -10.38
C ALA A 41 -6.04 4.70 -10.38
N VAL A 42 -5.74 5.21 -11.58
CA VAL A 42 -5.06 6.50 -11.77
C VAL A 42 -6.08 7.60 -11.50
N ALA A 43 -6.53 7.70 -10.25
CA ALA A 43 -7.22 8.87 -9.75
C ALA A 43 -6.13 9.95 -9.57
N GLY A 44 -6.01 10.84 -10.57
CA GLY A 44 -5.19 12.05 -10.60
C GLY A 44 -3.93 12.05 -9.72
N ALA A 45 -2.80 11.62 -10.26
CA ALA A 45 -1.51 11.77 -9.59
C ALA A 45 -1.13 13.26 -9.52
N VAL A 46 -0.81 13.76 -8.33
CA VAL A 46 -0.32 15.11 -8.08
C VAL A 46 1.15 15.04 -7.66
N VAL A 47 2.00 15.88 -8.23
CA VAL A 47 3.39 16.00 -7.80
C VAL A 47 3.42 16.73 -6.46
N ALA A 48 3.80 16.03 -5.39
CA ALA A 48 3.85 16.57 -4.03
C ALA A 48 5.23 17.16 -3.68
N ALA A 49 6.31 16.61 -4.27
CA ALA A 49 7.66 17.14 -4.10
C ALA A 49 8.59 16.72 -5.26
N VAL A 50 9.62 17.50 -5.51
CA VAL A 50 10.66 17.23 -6.52
C VAL A 50 12.03 17.58 -5.96
N GLY A 51 13.02 16.75 -6.25
CA GLY A 51 14.43 17.05 -6.06
C GLY A 51 15.27 16.56 -7.23
N VAL A 52 16.59 16.63 -7.11
CA VAL A 52 17.48 16.18 -8.18
C VAL A 52 17.42 14.65 -8.27
N GLY A 53 16.90 14.15 -9.39
CA GLY A 53 16.83 12.71 -9.66
C GLY A 53 15.66 11.98 -8.99
N TRP A 54 14.73 12.67 -8.32
CA TRP A 54 13.55 12.06 -7.72
C TRP A 54 12.31 12.96 -7.74
N LYS A 55 11.13 12.32 -7.75
CA LYS A 55 9.82 12.98 -7.68
C LYS A 55 8.89 12.17 -6.80
N ILE A 56 8.15 12.85 -5.93
CA ILE A 56 7.11 12.24 -5.10
C ILE A 56 5.75 12.60 -5.68
N PHE A 57 4.94 11.58 -5.89
CA PHE A 57 3.57 11.66 -6.36
C PHE A 57 2.62 11.23 -5.24
N GLU A 58 1.56 11.99 -5.04
CA GLU A 58 0.40 11.55 -4.27
C GLU A 58 -0.72 11.22 -5.24
N PHE A 59 -1.38 10.09 -5.06
CA PHE A 59 -2.55 9.71 -5.85
C PHE A 59 -3.79 10.10 -5.06
N ALA A 60 -4.85 10.55 -5.72
CA ALA A 60 -6.16 10.63 -5.09
C ALA A 60 -6.62 9.21 -4.68
N TRP A 61 -7.67 9.11 -3.86
CA TRP A 61 -8.19 7.84 -3.30
C TRP A 61 -8.11 6.70 -4.31
N ALA A 62 -7.07 5.89 -4.18
CA ALA A 62 -6.60 4.98 -5.23
C ALA A 62 -7.35 3.66 -5.16
N GLN A 63 -7.93 3.34 -4.00
CA GLN A 63 -8.75 2.15 -3.80
C GLN A 63 -9.83 2.43 -2.75
N THR A 64 -11.02 1.86 -2.98
CA THR A 64 -12.13 1.88 -2.05
C THR A 64 -12.74 0.49 -1.97
N GLU A 65 -12.81 -0.06 -0.76
CA GLU A 65 -13.44 -1.36 -0.48
C GLU A 65 -14.42 -1.17 0.68
N GLY A 66 -15.72 -1.17 0.40
CA GLY A 66 -16.73 -0.88 1.42
C GLY A 66 -16.51 0.51 2.05
N ASP A 67 -16.43 0.55 3.37
CA ASP A 67 -16.19 1.78 4.15
C ASP A 67 -14.69 2.13 4.29
N ILE A 68 -13.83 1.51 3.49
CA ILE A 68 -12.38 1.67 3.52
C ILE A 68 -11.93 2.49 2.32
N SER A 69 -11.34 3.66 2.56
CA SER A 69 -10.74 4.52 1.54
C SER A 69 -9.24 4.59 1.75
N VAL A 70 -8.45 4.45 0.68
CA VAL A 70 -6.99 4.50 0.72
C VAL A 70 -6.41 5.55 -0.25
N LYS A 71 -5.56 6.44 0.24
CA LYS A 71 -4.76 7.41 -0.52
C LYS A 71 -3.28 7.07 -0.34
N LEU A 72 -2.56 6.77 -1.42
CA LEU A 72 -1.16 6.34 -1.38
C LEU A 72 -0.24 7.34 -2.09
N ALA A 73 1.04 7.26 -1.76
CA ALA A 73 2.10 8.04 -2.40
C ALA A 73 3.14 7.11 -3.04
N ARG A 74 3.82 7.59 -4.08
CA ARG A 74 4.92 6.91 -4.75
C ARG A 74 6.08 7.90 -4.91
N MET A 75 7.30 7.40 -4.82
CA MET A 75 8.48 8.12 -5.26
C MET A 75 9.04 7.44 -6.51
N GLU A 76 9.25 8.21 -7.56
CA GLU A 76 10.03 7.80 -8.72
C GLU A 76 11.43 8.40 -8.65
N GLY A 77 12.39 7.72 -9.27
CA GLY A 77 13.80 8.10 -9.24
C GLY A 77 14.51 7.65 -7.97
N ALA A 78 15.56 8.37 -7.56
CA ALA A 78 16.35 8.03 -6.40
C ALA A 78 16.77 9.28 -5.61
N LYS A 79 16.50 9.27 -4.30
CA LYS A 79 17.08 10.24 -3.37
C LYS A 79 18.49 9.77 -3.01
N LEU A 80 19.47 10.58 -3.35
CA LEU A 80 20.89 10.31 -3.08
C LEU A 80 21.42 11.20 -1.95
N PRO A 81 22.53 10.82 -1.31
CA PRO A 81 23.18 11.66 -0.30
C PRO A 81 23.53 13.03 -0.91
N SER A 82 23.09 14.11 -0.26
CA SER A 82 23.23 15.49 -0.78
C SER A 82 22.75 15.70 -2.21
N ASP A 83 21.88 14.81 -2.72
CA ASP A 83 21.42 14.84 -4.12
C ASP A 83 22.56 14.69 -5.15
N ASP A 84 23.69 14.11 -4.76
CA ASP A 84 24.83 13.85 -5.64
C ASP A 84 24.61 12.57 -6.47
N THR A 85 24.43 12.77 -7.78
CA THR A 85 24.24 11.70 -8.77
C THR A 85 25.43 10.74 -8.89
N SER A 86 26.62 11.10 -8.39
CA SER A 86 27.79 10.21 -8.36
C SER A 86 27.53 8.92 -7.56
N PHE A 87 26.60 8.96 -6.60
CA PHE A 87 26.23 7.80 -5.77
C PHE A 87 25.26 6.82 -6.46
N GLN A 88 24.68 7.18 -7.61
CA GLN A 88 23.70 6.34 -8.30
C GLN A 88 24.28 4.99 -8.76
N ASN A 89 25.57 5.00 -9.13
CA ASN A 89 26.29 3.84 -9.68
C ASN A 89 27.37 3.27 -8.73
N LYS A 90 27.46 3.75 -7.49
CA LYS A 90 28.46 3.28 -6.52
C LYS A 90 28.10 1.95 -5.84
N GLY A 91 26.86 1.50 -5.97
CA GLY A 91 26.40 0.24 -5.41
C GLY A 91 25.34 -0.41 -6.29
N VAL A 92 25.06 -1.68 -6.03
CA VAL A 92 24.05 -2.45 -6.75
C VAL A 92 22.68 -2.18 -6.15
N TRP A 93 21.71 -1.77 -6.98
CA TRP A 93 20.34 -1.56 -6.54
C TRP A 93 19.66 -2.88 -6.18
N GLN A 94 19.26 -3.01 -4.93
CA GLN A 94 18.47 -4.12 -4.39
C GLN A 94 17.05 -3.63 -4.07
N LYS A 95 16.08 -4.53 -4.10
CA LYS A 95 14.68 -4.26 -3.74
C LYS A 95 14.39 -4.87 -2.37
N LYS A 96 13.69 -4.13 -1.51
CA LYS A 96 13.10 -4.61 -0.27
C LYS A 96 11.63 -4.28 -0.23
N THR A 97 10.83 -5.21 0.29
CA THR A 97 9.40 -5.01 0.52
C THR A 97 9.10 -5.36 1.96
N ILE A 98 8.40 -4.47 2.66
CA ILE A 98 7.91 -4.71 4.01
C ILE A 98 6.38 -4.66 4.04
N ARG A 99 5.79 -5.49 4.89
CA ARG A 99 4.34 -5.57 5.07
C ARG A 99 3.91 -4.62 6.18
N VAL A 100 3.10 -3.63 5.83
CA VAL A 100 2.49 -2.69 6.77
C VAL A 100 1.08 -3.16 7.09
N TYR A 101 0.72 -3.23 8.37
CA TYR A 101 -0.60 -3.67 8.80
C TYR A 101 -1.08 -2.86 9.99
N LYS A 102 -2.36 -2.48 9.97
CA LYS A 102 -3.02 -1.91 11.13
C LYS A 102 -4.45 -2.41 11.24
N LYS A 103 -4.88 -2.66 12.47
CA LYS A 103 -6.24 -3.05 12.82
C LYS A 103 -6.74 -2.33 14.06
N VAL A 104 -8.06 -2.24 14.18
CA VAL A 104 -8.75 -1.95 15.43
C VAL A 104 -9.89 -2.95 15.57
N GLU A 105 -10.02 -3.50 16.77
CA GLU A 105 -11.10 -4.42 17.13
C GLU A 105 -12.21 -3.65 17.85
N ASN A 106 -13.44 -4.10 17.68
CA ASN A 106 -14.60 -3.62 18.42
C ASN A 106 -14.97 -4.57 19.57
N TYR A 107 -15.98 -4.20 20.37
CA TYR A 107 -16.43 -4.99 21.52
C TYR A 107 -17.16 -6.30 21.16
N VAL A 108 -17.48 -6.54 19.88
CA VAL A 108 -18.16 -7.75 19.38
C VAL A 108 -17.23 -8.66 18.57
N ASN A 109 -15.91 -8.51 18.76
CA ASN A 109 -14.86 -9.29 18.08
C ASN A 109 -14.85 -9.14 16.54
N ASP A 110 -15.41 -8.06 16.02
CA ASP A 110 -15.26 -7.68 14.61
C ASP A 110 -14.10 -6.66 14.49
N GLU A 111 -13.35 -6.72 13.39
CA GLU A 111 -12.12 -5.94 13.22
C GLU A 111 -12.15 -5.16 11.91
N ILE A 112 -11.79 -3.88 11.96
CA ILE A 112 -11.51 -3.13 10.74
C ILE A 112 -9.99 -3.04 10.56
N SER A 113 -9.51 -3.42 9.37
CA SER A 113 -8.08 -3.51 9.12
C SER A 113 -7.72 -3.20 7.67
N ALA A 114 -6.48 -2.75 7.48
CA ALA A 114 -5.88 -2.59 6.16
C ALA A 114 -4.42 -3.04 6.16
N LYS A 115 -4.00 -3.62 5.04
CA LYS A 115 -2.71 -4.24 4.84
C LYS A 115 -2.09 -3.75 3.53
N PHE A 116 -0.84 -3.28 3.59
CA PHE A 116 -0.11 -2.70 2.47
C PHE A 116 1.27 -3.31 2.32
N ASP A 117 1.76 -3.44 1.09
CA ASP A 117 3.17 -3.68 0.80
C ASP A 117 3.86 -2.35 0.52
N LEU A 118 4.86 -2.00 1.34
CA LEU A 118 5.76 -0.88 1.09
C LEU A 118 7.05 -1.42 0.49
N SER A 119 7.25 -1.15 -0.79
CA SER A 119 8.39 -1.60 -1.58
C SER A 119 9.33 -0.45 -1.88
N PHE A 120 10.63 -0.66 -1.76
CA PHE A 120 11.62 0.34 -2.15
C PHE A 120 12.90 -0.28 -2.68
N LYS A 121 13.67 0.51 -3.45
CA LYS A 121 15.03 0.16 -3.86
C LYS A 121 16.06 0.84 -2.96
N TYR A 122 17.21 0.20 -2.78
CA TYR A 122 18.36 0.74 -2.05
C TYR A 122 19.67 0.25 -2.66
N ASN A 123 20.78 0.98 -2.50
CA ASN A 123 22.08 0.59 -3.08
C ASN A 123 23.28 0.74 -2.13
N GLY A 124 23.04 0.93 -0.83
CA GLY A 124 24.08 1.25 0.16
C GLY A 124 24.22 2.75 0.45
N TYR A 125 23.73 3.61 -0.44
CA TYR A 125 23.85 5.07 -0.36
C TYR A 125 22.50 5.78 -0.52
N GLY A 126 21.69 5.35 -1.47
CA GLY A 126 20.46 6.01 -1.86
C GLY A 126 19.22 5.16 -1.64
N VAL A 127 18.08 5.83 -1.51
CA VAL A 127 16.75 5.22 -1.61
C VAL A 127 16.24 5.48 -3.01
N GLY A 128 16.03 4.40 -3.76
CA GLY A 128 15.47 4.41 -5.11
C GLY A 128 13.96 4.52 -5.08
N TYR A 129 13.28 4.08 -6.15
CA TYR A 129 11.82 4.14 -6.21
C TYR A 129 11.19 3.61 -4.91
N VAL A 130 10.12 4.26 -4.45
CA VAL A 130 9.31 3.82 -3.32
C VAL A 130 7.89 3.67 -3.81
N ASP A 131 7.30 2.51 -3.58
CA ASP A 131 5.97 2.17 -4.04
C ASP A 131 5.15 1.53 -2.93
N MET A 132 3.85 1.74 -2.96
CA MET A 132 2.92 1.23 -1.97
C MET A 132 1.73 0.58 -2.67
N ASP A 133 1.49 -0.68 -2.33
CA ASP A 133 0.36 -1.44 -2.86
C ASP A 133 -0.56 -1.83 -1.72
N HIS A 134 -1.86 -1.62 -1.90
CA HIS A 134 -2.85 -2.20 -1.01
C HIS A 134 -3.00 -3.69 -1.33
N VAL A 135 -2.99 -4.53 -0.28
CA VAL A 135 -2.95 -5.99 -0.43
C VAL A 135 -4.24 -6.64 0.06
N ALA A 136 -4.80 -6.16 1.16
CA ALA A 136 -6.03 -6.69 1.73
C ALA A 136 -6.61 -5.73 2.78
N SER A 137 -7.93 -5.67 2.83
CA SER A 137 -8.69 -5.06 3.91
C SER A 137 -9.58 -6.08 4.61
N ASN A 138 -9.98 -5.77 5.84
CA ASN A 138 -11.18 -6.33 6.46
C ASN A 138 -12.10 -5.18 6.84
N ASP A 139 -13.33 -5.21 6.35
CA ASP A 139 -14.38 -4.25 6.68
C ASP A 139 -15.22 -4.76 7.86
N ALA A 140 -15.70 -3.85 8.69
CA ALA A 140 -16.44 -4.17 9.92
C ALA A 140 -17.70 -3.31 10.05
N VAL A 141 -18.78 -3.91 10.56
CA VAL A 141 -20.09 -3.23 10.59
C VAL A 141 -20.07 -2.04 11.54
N GLY A 142 -20.48 -0.88 11.04
CA GLY A 142 -20.53 0.37 11.82
C GLY A 142 -19.17 1.05 11.97
N TRP A 143 -18.20 0.67 11.15
CA TRP A 143 -16.87 1.27 11.11
C TRP A 143 -16.55 1.77 9.71
N GLY A 144 -15.62 2.72 9.65
CA GLY A 144 -14.97 3.10 8.40
C GLY A 144 -13.47 3.30 8.64
N LEU A 145 -12.70 3.21 7.57
CA LEU A 145 -11.26 3.37 7.63
C LEU A 145 -10.77 4.26 6.50
N ARG A 146 -10.10 5.35 6.89
CA ARG A 146 -9.38 6.21 5.96
C ARG A 146 -7.89 6.05 6.20
N VAL A 147 -7.17 5.68 5.15
CA VAL A 147 -5.70 5.58 5.18
C VAL A 147 -5.11 6.61 4.23
N GLU A 148 -4.22 7.45 4.74
CA GLU A 148 -3.41 8.36 3.93
C GLU A 148 -1.92 8.08 4.19
N ALA A 149 -1.22 7.65 3.15
CA ALA A 149 0.23 7.49 3.17
C ALA A 149 0.93 8.70 2.53
N LYS A 150 1.96 9.21 3.19
CA LYS A 150 2.79 10.34 2.73
C LYS A 150 4.25 9.94 2.68
N LEU A 151 4.98 10.53 1.74
CA LEU A 151 6.42 10.38 1.59
C LEU A 151 7.09 11.73 1.80
N MET A 152 8.20 11.74 2.52
CA MET A 152 9.02 12.92 2.73
C MET A 152 10.49 12.56 2.53
N ALA A 153 11.14 13.25 1.58
CA ALA A 153 12.58 13.14 1.41
C ALA A 153 13.29 14.00 2.46
N ASP A 154 14.15 13.39 3.26
CA ASP A 154 14.94 14.12 4.24
C ASP A 154 16.15 14.77 3.53
N PRO A 155 16.39 16.09 3.73
CA PRO A 155 17.57 16.74 3.17
C PRO A 155 18.88 16.31 3.84
N GLN A 156 18.82 15.72 5.04
CA GLN A 156 20.01 15.32 5.80
C GLN A 156 20.65 14.05 5.24
N ASN A 157 21.96 13.95 5.46
CA ASN A 157 22.72 12.74 5.25
C ASN A 157 22.87 11.98 6.56
N TYR A 158 22.76 10.67 6.48
CA TYR A 158 22.92 9.74 7.59
C TYR A 158 24.19 8.91 7.40
N LYS A 159 24.67 8.30 8.48
CA LYS A 159 25.80 7.36 8.43
C LYS A 159 25.29 5.94 8.55
N SER A 160 25.63 5.09 7.59
CA SER A 160 25.25 3.69 7.64
C SER A 160 25.98 2.98 8.78
N ASN A 161 25.27 2.13 9.49
CA ASN A 161 25.88 1.21 10.46
C ASN A 161 26.64 0.06 9.76
N ASN A 162 26.40 -0.13 8.46
CA ASN A 162 27.03 -1.15 7.62
C ASN A 162 28.16 -0.53 6.78
N GLY A 163 29.16 0.07 7.44
CA GLY A 163 30.38 0.57 6.80
C GLY A 163 30.65 2.07 6.90
N GLY A 164 29.80 2.85 7.58
CA GLY A 164 30.04 4.27 7.88
C GLY A 164 29.87 5.22 6.68
N GLN A 165 29.46 4.73 5.52
CA GLN A 165 29.19 5.56 4.35
C GLN A 165 28.02 6.53 4.59
N SER A 166 28.05 7.65 3.85
CA SER A 166 26.94 8.62 3.81
C SER A 166 25.75 8.01 3.06
N MET A 167 24.55 8.12 3.61
CA MET A 167 23.32 7.62 3.02
C MET A 167 22.17 8.62 3.13
N SER A 168 21.21 8.53 2.22
CA SER A 168 19.95 9.27 2.30
C SER A 168 18.87 8.50 3.08
N MET A 169 17.79 9.19 3.40
CA MET A 169 16.62 8.62 4.06
C MET A 169 15.33 9.20 3.46
N ILE A 170 14.32 8.34 3.32
CA ILE A 170 12.94 8.72 3.01
C ILE A 170 12.05 8.31 4.18
N GLU A 171 11.28 9.26 4.70
CA GLU A 171 10.27 8.97 5.71
C GLU A 171 8.93 8.66 5.04
N VAL A 172 8.31 7.56 5.46
CA VAL A 172 6.96 7.14 5.06
C VAL A 172 6.05 7.24 6.26
N THR A 173 4.97 8.01 6.16
CA THR A 173 3.99 8.14 7.23
C THR A 173 2.63 7.63 6.76
N PHE A 174 2.11 6.61 7.44
CA PHE A 174 0.73 6.16 7.31
C PHE A 174 -0.13 6.77 8.41
N ASN A 175 -1.14 7.54 8.01
CA ASN A 175 -2.18 8.06 8.88
C ASN A 175 -3.43 7.21 8.72
N TYR A 176 -3.83 6.54 9.78
CA TYR A 176 -5.06 5.75 9.86
C TYR A 176 -6.08 6.51 10.68
N ARG A 177 -7.26 6.73 10.11
CA ARG A 177 -8.44 7.23 10.82
C ARG A 177 -9.53 6.19 10.74
N PHE A 178 -9.78 5.56 11.88
CA PHE A 178 -10.88 4.62 12.07
C PHE A 178 -12.10 5.38 12.57
N THR A 179 -13.13 5.50 11.75
CA THR A 179 -14.40 6.12 12.10
C THR A 179 -15.36 5.09 12.67
N ARG A 180 -16.18 5.48 13.64
CA ARG A 180 -17.18 4.60 14.27
C ARG A 180 -18.56 5.24 14.18
N ALA A 181 -19.60 4.43 13.99
CA ALA A 181 -20.98 4.90 14.04
C ALA A 181 -21.37 5.41 15.43
N ILE A 182 -20.75 4.87 16.48
CA ILE A 182 -20.97 5.25 17.88
C ILE A 182 -19.62 5.43 18.58
N GLY A 183 -19.45 6.58 19.25
CA GLY A 183 -18.24 6.94 19.96
C GLY A 183 -17.28 7.81 19.13
N SER A 184 -16.04 7.93 19.62
CA SER A 184 -15.03 8.77 18.99
C SER A 184 -14.19 8.00 17.96
N ASP A 185 -13.72 8.71 16.95
CA ASP A 185 -12.74 8.21 15.99
C ASP A 185 -11.44 7.79 16.68
N VAL A 186 -10.79 6.76 16.13
CA VAL A 186 -9.45 6.35 16.55
C VAL A 186 -8.46 6.74 15.46
N ILE A 187 -7.45 7.54 15.84
CA ILE A 187 -6.36 7.91 14.95
C ILE A 187 -5.12 7.12 15.33
N LYS A 188 -4.46 6.50 14.35
CA LYS A 188 -3.17 5.84 14.52
C LYS A 188 -2.20 6.36 13.46
N ILE A 189 -0.98 6.68 13.86
CA ILE A 189 0.09 7.10 12.96
C ILE A 189 1.18 6.05 13.02
N GLN A 190 1.67 5.63 11.86
CA GLN A 190 2.79 4.70 11.75
C GLN A 190 3.81 5.28 10.80
N ARG A 191 5.03 5.47 11.30
CA ARG A 191 6.14 6.06 10.54
C ARG A 191 7.19 4.99 10.28
N TYR A 192 7.78 5.05 9.10
CA TYR A 192 8.90 4.23 8.70
C TYR A 192 9.98 5.12 8.12
N LYS A 193 11.23 4.87 8.49
CA LYS A 193 12.42 5.50 7.91
C LYS A 193 13.11 4.50 7.02
N LEU A 194 13.11 4.76 5.72
CA LEU A 194 13.77 3.95 4.71
C LEU A 194 15.16 4.52 4.48
N TYR A 195 16.21 3.77 4.79
CA TYR A 195 17.59 4.21 4.61
C TYR A 195 18.20 3.66 3.32
N GLY A 196 19.16 4.39 2.77
CA GLY A 196 19.86 4.00 1.53
C GLY A 196 20.65 2.71 1.62
N ASP A 197 20.89 2.18 2.83
CA ASP A 197 21.50 0.87 3.08
C ASP A 197 20.48 -0.29 3.22
N GLY A 198 19.19 -0.01 3.04
CA GLY A 198 18.11 -0.99 3.14
C GLY A 198 17.58 -1.19 4.55
N THR A 199 18.12 -0.49 5.55
CA THR A 199 17.58 -0.48 6.92
C THR A 199 16.20 0.18 6.92
N VAL A 200 15.29 -0.38 7.73
CA VAL A 200 13.97 0.19 7.97
C VAL A 200 13.74 0.25 9.47
N ILE A 201 13.33 1.42 9.97
CA ILE A 201 13.02 1.68 11.38
C ILE A 201 11.60 2.24 11.48
#